data_AF-A0A8J3J986-F1
#
_entry.id   AF-A0A8J3J986-F1
#
_cell.length_a   1.000
_cell.length_b   1.000
_cell.length_c   1.000
_cell.angle_alpha   90.00
_cell.angle_beta   90.00
_cell.angle_gamma   90.00
#
_symmetry.space_group_name_H-M   'P 1'
#
loop_
_entity.id
_entity.type
_entity.pdbx_description
1 polymer ?
#
loop_
_entity_poly.entity_id
_entity_poly.type
_entity_poly.pdbx_seq_one_letter_code
_entity_poly.pdbx_strand_id
1 'polypeptide(L)'
;MGADAEKVLRTFLDEHGRISALPAKAGKRRVLLEHIVAAFEPGVKMTEREVDAVLRAFYEPDWVSLRRYLIDTGLMARADGVYWRTGGYVEV
;
A
#
# COMPACT_ATOMS: atom_id res chain seq x y z
N MET A 1 -5.95 -1.92 16.94
CA MET A 1 -4.65 -1.54 16.36
C MET A 1 -4.01 -0.52 17.30
N GLY A 2 -2.79 -0.77 17.76
CA GLY A 2 -2.17 -0.03 18.86
C GLY A 2 -1.89 1.44 18.54
N ALA A 3 -1.80 2.28 19.57
CA ALA A 3 -1.52 3.72 19.49
C ALA A 3 -0.27 4.07 18.66
N ASP A 4 0.64 3.11 18.47
CA ASP A 4 1.84 3.26 17.65
C ASP A 4 1.55 3.32 16.15
N ALA A 5 0.52 2.62 15.66
CA ALA A 5 0.17 2.63 14.24
C ALA A 5 -0.35 4.02 13.81
N GLU A 6 -1.26 4.60 14.61
CA GLU A 6 -1.79 5.93 14.35
C GLU A 6 -0.69 7.01 14.39
N LYS A 7 0.24 6.92 15.36
CA LYS A 7 1.41 7.81 15.42
C LYS A 7 2.27 7.70 14.18
N VAL A 8 2.50 6.50 13.66
CA VAL A 8 3.24 6.29 12.41
C VAL A 8 2.51 6.97 11.26
N LEU A 9 1.21 6.72 11.08
CA LEU A 9 0.44 7.35 10.00
C LEU A 9 0.50 8.88 10.08
N ARG A 10 0.29 9.47 11.26
CA ARG A 10 0.38 10.93 11.46
C ARG A 10 1.78 11.51 11.24
N THR A 11 2.83 10.69 11.30
CA THR A 11 4.22 11.14 11.06
C THR A 11 4.57 11.15 9.57
N PHE A 12 4.00 10.22 8.79
CA PHE A 12 4.38 10.00 7.39
C PHE A 12 3.31 10.39 6.39
N LEU A 13 2.08 10.65 6.84
CA LEU A 13 0.99 11.16 6.02
C LEU A 13 0.79 12.65 6.29
N ASP A 14 0.52 13.40 5.21
CA ASP A 14 0.09 14.79 5.30
C ASP A 14 -1.41 14.91 5.67
N GLU A 15 -1.90 16.14 5.76
CA GLU A 15 -3.31 16.45 6.04
C GLU A 15 -4.30 15.92 4.98
N HIS A 16 -3.80 15.60 3.78
CA HIS A 16 -4.57 15.03 2.67
C HIS A 16 -4.42 13.50 2.56
N GLY A 17 -3.68 12.86 3.47
CA GLY A 17 -3.45 11.42 3.45
C GLY A 17 -2.38 10.95 2.46
N ARG A 18 -1.50 11.85 1.99
CA ARG A 18 -0.40 11.53 1.08
C ARG A 18 0.88 11.24 1.85
N ILE A 19 1.69 10.32 1.34
CA ILE A 19 2.98 9.97 1.92
C ILE A 19 3.97 11.11 1.70
N SER A 20 4.41 11.73 2.80
CA SER A 20 5.48 12.72 2.76
C SER A 20 6.86 12.06 2.66
N ALA A 21 7.05 10.91 3.30
CA ALA A 21 8.29 10.14 3.26
C ALA A 21 8.07 8.65 3.57
N LEU A 22 8.85 7.78 2.93
CA LEU A 22 8.80 6.35 3.23
C LEU A 22 9.64 6.01 4.48
N PRO A 23 9.08 5.28 5.47
CA PRO A 23 9.83 4.90 6.66
C PRO A 23 11.01 3.97 6.33
N ALA A 24 12.19 4.26 6.88
CA ALA A 24 13.35 3.38 6.78
C ALA A 24 13.15 2.05 7.54
N LYS A 25 12.42 2.08 8.67
CA LYS A 25 12.14 0.89 9.48
C LYS A 25 11.00 0.07 8.88
N ALA A 26 11.26 -1.21 8.60
CA ALA A 26 10.29 -2.14 8.02
C ALA A 26 8.96 -2.20 8.79
N GLY A 27 8.97 -2.22 10.12
CA GLY A 27 7.73 -2.24 10.92
C GLY A 27 6.86 -1.00 10.74
N LYS A 28 7.45 0.20 10.64
CA LYS A 28 6.69 1.43 10.35
C LYS A 28 6.19 1.46 8.91
N ARG A 29 7.00 0.96 7.97
CA ARG A 29 6.61 0.83 6.57
C ARG A 29 5.42 -0.10 6.39
N ARG A 30 5.42 -1.25 7.08
CA ARG A 30 4.30 -2.21 7.11
C ARG A 30 2.98 -1.51 7.45
N VAL A 31 2.94 -0.73 8.52
CA VAL A 31 1.74 0.02 8.95
C VAL A 31 1.25 0.96 7.85
N LEU A 32 2.16 1.69 7.20
CA LEU A 32 1.81 2.60 6.11
C LEU A 32 1.24 1.84 4.90
N LEU A 33 1.87 0.72 4.53
CA LEU A 33 1.42 -0.12 3.42
C LEU A 33 0.06 -0.77 3.70
N GLU A 34 -0.20 -1.22 4.93
CA GLU A 34 -1.49 -1.77 5.35
C GLU A 34 -2.61 -0.72 5.29
N HIS A 35 -2.29 0.55 5.59
CA HIS A 35 -3.23 1.65 5.40
C HIS A 35 -3.52 1.92 3.92
N ILE A 36 -2.49 1.98 3.08
CA ILE A 36 -2.63 2.27 1.64
C ILE A 36 -3.35 1.14 0.91
N VAL A 37 -3.02 -0.12 1.22
CA VAL A 37 -3.67 -1.26 0.56
C VAL A 37 -5.16 -1.32 0.92
N ALA A 38 -5.60 -0.70 2.03
CA ALA A 38 -7.00 -0.63 2.39
C ALA A 38 -7.85 0.16 1.38
N ALA A 39 -7.24 1.02 0.56
CA ALA A 39 -7.92 1.72 -0.54
C ALA A 39 -8.28 0.79 -1.72
N PHE A 40 -7.73 -0.42 -1.75
CA PHE A 40 -8.00 -1.42 -2.78
C PHE A 40 -9.00 -2.46 -2.24
N GLU A 41 -9.94 -2.85 -3.09
CA GLU A 41 -10.87 -3.93 -2.77
C GLU A 41 -10.17 -5.30 -2.88
N PRO A 42 -10.25 -6.17 -1.87
CA PRO A 42 -9.68 -7.51 -1.92
C PRO A 42 -10.22 -8.33 -3.08
N GLY A 43 -9.34 -9.03 -3.82
CA GLY A 43 -9.73 -9.90 -4.92
C GLY A 43 -10.17 -9.20 -6.21
N VAL A 44 -10.31 -7.86 -6.20
CA VAL A 44 -10.61 -7.09 -7.41
C VAL A 44 -9.37 -7.00 -8.28
N LYS A 45 -9.52 -7.47 -9.52
CA LYS A 45 -8.48 -7.44 -10.54
C LYS A 45 -8.41 -6.07 -11.18
N MET A 46 -7.24 -5.45 -11.09
CA MET A 46 -6.95 -4.12 -11.62
C MET A 46 -5.75 -4.19 -12.54
N THR A 47 -5.74 -3.39 -13.57
CA THR A 47 -4.57 -3.23 -14.44
C THR A 47 -3.48 -2.45 -13.73
N GLU A 48 -2.25 -2.57 -14.22
CA GLU A 48 -1.13 -1.74 -13.80
C GLU A 48 -1.47 -0.24 -13.76
N ARG A 49 -2.18 0.25 -14.78
CA ARG A 49 -2.53 1.66 -14.91
C ARG A 49 -3.50 2.14 -13.85
N GLU A 50 -4.47 1.30 -13.49
CA GLU A 50 -5.44 1.61 -12.43
C GLU A 50 -4.76 1.63 -11.06
N VAL A 51 -3.90 0.65 -10.79
CA VAL A 51 -3.11 0.63 -9.55
C VAL A 51 -2.19 1.84 -9.48
N ASP A 52 -1.47 2.16 -10.54
CA ASP A 52 -0.59 3.33 -10.58
C ASP A 52 -1.36 4.64 -10.35
N ALA A 53 -2.57 4.77 -10.90
CA ALA A 53 -3.40 5.96 -10.68
C ALA A 53 -3.77 6.13 -9.20
N VAL A 54 -4.16 5.04 -8.53
CA VAL A 54 -4.47 5.06 -7.09
C VAL A 54 -3.21 5.36 -6.28
N LEU A 55 -2.09 4.67 -6.55
CA LEU A 55 -0.85 4.85 -5.80
C LEU A 55 -0.25 6.24 -5.97
N ARG A 56 -0.39 6.88 -7.14
CA ARG A 56 0.04 8.27 -7.37
C ARG A 56 -0.72 9.26 -6.51
N ALA A 57 -2.00 9.02 -6.23
CA ALA A 57 -2.77 9.86 -5.33
C ALA A 57 -2.21 9.85 -3.89
N PHE A 58 -1.60 8.73 -3.48
CA PHE A 58 -0.92 8.60 -2.20
C PHE A 58 0.54 9.07 -2.22
N TYR A 59 1.30 8.77 -3.28
CA TYR A 59 2.73 9.05 -3.34
C TYR A 59 3.22 9.28 -4.77
N GLU A 60 2.98 10.48 -5.28
CA GLU A 60 3.40 10.91 -6.62
C GLU A 60 4.93 10.86 -6.87
N PRO A 61 5.82 11.17 -5.89
CA PRO A 61 7.26 11.14 -6.14
C PRO A 61 7.80 9.74 -6.48
N ASP A 62 7.25 8.67 -5.90
CA ASP A 62 7.74 7.31 -6.09
C ASP A 62 6.68 6.22 -5.80
N TRP A 63 5.59 6.25 -6.58
CA TRP A 63 4.54 5.23 -6.52
C TRP A 63 5.03 3.85 -6.97
N VAL A 64 6.12 3.79 -7.75
CA VAL A 64 6.70 2.55 -8.26
C VAL A 64 7.33 1.75 -7.12
N SER A 65 8.13 2.39 -6.26
CA SER A 65 8.65 1.74 -5.05
C SER A 65 7.51 1.34 -4.12
N LEU A 66 6.48 2.19 -3.97
CA LEU A 66 5.31 1.87 -3.15
C LEU A 66 4.63 0.58 -3.61
N ARG A 67 4.40 0.45 -4.92
CA ARG A 67 3.84 -0.76 -5.53
C ARG A 67 4.69 -2.00 -5.30
N ARG A 68 6.02 -1.86 -5.44
CA ARG A 68 6.96 -2.97 -5.17
C ARG A 68 6.86 -3.40 -3.72
N TYR A 69 6.83 -2.46 -2.77
CA TYR A 69 6.67 -2.81 -1.36
C TYR A 69 5.35 -3.51 -1.05
N LEU A 70 4.24 -3.13 -1.69
CA LEU A 70 2.95 -3.82 -1.52
C LEU A 70 3.03 -5.28 -1.97
N ILE A 71 3.79 -5.56 -3.03
CA ILE A 71 4.02 -6.92 -3.53
C ILE A 71 5.00 -7.69 -2.63
N ASP A 72 6.15 -7.09 -2.31
CA ASP A 72 7.18 -7.70 -1.47
C ASP A 72 6.67 -8.05 -0.06
N THR A 73 5.71 -7.27 0.45
CA THR A 73 5.07 -7.53 1.75
C THR A 73 3.86 -8.46 1.68
N GLY A 74 3.53 -8.95 0.48
CA GLY A 74 2.41 -9.86 0.25
C GLY A 74 1.04 -9.24 0.53
N LEU A 75 0.90 -7.92 0.43
CA LEU A 75 -0.38 -7.21 0.58
C LEU A 75 -1.10 -7.10 -0.77
N MET A 76 -0.35 -7.08 -1.86
CA MET A 76 -0.83 -7.11 -3.24
C MET A 76 -0.15 -8.23 -4.00
N ALA A 77 -0.87 -8.89 -4.89
CA ALA A 77 -0.32 -9.88 -5.80
C ALA A 77 -0.45 -9.39 -7.24
N ARG A 78 0.42 -9.93 -8.11
CA ARG A 78 0.43 -9.64 -9.55
C ARG A 78 0.57 -10.94 -10.33
N ALA A 79 -0.24 -11.10 -11.38
CA ALA A 79 -0.08 -12.13 -12.41
C ALA A 79 -0.56 -11.58 -13.76
N ASP A 80 0.13 -11.94 -14.85
CA ASP A 80 -0.27 -11.60 -16.23
C ASP A 80 -0.58 -10.11 -16.47
N GLY A 81 0.14 -9.21 -15.78
CA GLY A 81 -0.06 -7.76 -15.87
C GLY A 81 -1.26 -7.21 -15.09
N VAL A 82 -1.95 -8.08 -14.35
CA VAL A 82 -3.07 -7.76 -13.47
C VAL A 82 -2.60 -7.80 -12.01
N TYR A 83 -3.15 -6.90 -11.21
CA TYR A 83 -2.86 -6.71 -9.80
C TYR A 83 -4.14 -6.86 -8.99
N TRP A 84 -4.03 -7.36 -7.76
CA TRP A 84 -5.16 -7.40 -6.83
C TRP A 84 -4.65 -7.34 -5.40
N ARG A 85 -5.44 -6.71 -4.53
CA ARG A 85 -5.19 -6.79 -3.09
C ARG A 85 -5.41 -8.22 -2.63
N THR A 86 -4.44 -8.75 -1.90
CA THR A 86 -4.59 -10.01 -1.19
C THR A 86 -5.41 -9.74 0.09
N GLY A 87 -6.50 -10.49 0.27
CA GLY A 87 -7.47 -10.28 1.36
C GLY A 87 -7.11 -10.93 2.68
N GLY A 88 -5.92 -11.51 2.80
CA GLY A 88 -5.69 -12.61 3.74
C GLY A 88 -6.03 -13.95 3.11
N TYR A 89 -5.35 -14.98 3.61
CA TYR A 89 -5.32 -16.38 3.20
C TYR A 89 -6.50 -16.85 2.33
N VAL A 90 -6.22 -17.26 1.09
CA VAL A 90 -7.09 -18.22 0.40
C VAL A 90 -6.82 -19.54 1.12
N GLU A 91 -7.79 -20.06 1.87
CA GLU A 91 -7.75 -21.47 2.28
C GLU A 91 -7.66 -22.32 1.03
N VAL A 92 -6.56 -23.06 0.88
CA VAL A 92 -6.52 -24.30 0.11
C VAL A 92 -5.87 -25.38 0.96
#